data_AF-A0A960ECV7-F1
#
_entry.id   AF-A0A960ECV7-F1
#
_cell.length_a   1.000
_cell.length_b   1.000
_cell.length_c   1.000
_cell.angle_alpha   90.00
_cell.angle_beta   90.00
_cell.angle_gamma   90.00
#
_symmetry.space_group_name_H-M   'P 1'
#
loop_
_entity.id
_entity.type
_entity.pdbx_description
1 polymer ?
#
loop_
_entity_poly.entity_id
_entity_poly.type
_entity_poly.pdbx_seq_one_letter_code
_entity_poly.pdbx_strand_id
1 'polypeptide(L)'
;MKPRSETTADELMREIGSVLRMSEAEAAMLGDLPDDPDEDQTMIINMGPQHPSTHGVLRLMLELQGETVLRCKPIIGYLHTGMEKTGEQLTYMQGGTNVTRMDYLSPFNNELAFSMATEKLLGIDGDIPERAVWMRMLLSELNRMSSHLLFLATNGMDLGAVGMMIYGWREREEVLRFFQKVTGLRMNHNFIRPGGLAADLPPGWRDDVLRL
;
A
#
# COMPACT_ATOMS: atom_id res chain seq x y z
N MET A 1 -9.46 26.35 -20.27
CA MET A 1 -10.59 25.88 -19.44
C MET A 1 -11.56 27.06 -19.32
N LYS A 2 -12.89 26.88 -19.40
CA LYS A 2 -13.81 28.02 -19.25
C LYS A 2 -13.70 28.61 -17.82
N PRO A 3 -13.84 29.94 -17.64
CA PRO A 3 -13.90 30.54 -16.32
C PRO A 3 -15.05 29.94 -15.51
N ARG A 4 -14.81 29.68 -14.21
CA ARG A 4 -15.80 29.06 -13.31
C ARG A 4 -17.11 29.84 -13.21
N SER A 5 -17.06 31.15 -13.45
CA SER A 5 -18.22 32.06 -13.53
C SER A 5 -19.15 31.76 -14.71
N GLU A 6 -18.66 31.06 -15.74
CA GLU A 6 -19.39 30.79 -16.98
C GLU A 6 -19.81 29.31 -17.12
N THR A 7 -19.47 28.46 -16.14
CA THR A 7 -19.81 27.03 -16.14
C THR A 7 -21.13 26.79 -15.41
N THR A 8 -22.04 26.06 -16.05
CA THR A 8 -23.39 25.82 -15.50
C THR A 8 -23.38 24.86 -14.31
N ALA A 9 -24.37 24.94 -13.41
CA ALA A 9 -24.44 24.10 -12.20
C ALA A 9 -24.45 22.58 -12.50
N ASP A 10 -25.03 22.15 -13.62
CA ASP A 10 -25.02 20.75 -14.05
C ASP A 10 -23.67 20.30 -14.66
N GLU A 11 -22.95 21.21 -15.34
CA GLU A 11 -21.58 20.97 -15.80
C GLU A 11 -20.59 20.96 -14.64
N LEU A 12 -20.78 21.86 -13.67
CA LEU A 12 -20.11 21.81 -12.37
C LEU A 12 -20.40 20.47 -11.70
N MET A 13 -21.64 20.00 -11.61
CA MET A 13 -21.96 18.69 -11.00
C MET A 13 -21.37 17.48 -11.73
N ARG A 14 -21.17 17.57 -13.05
CA ARG A 14 -20.42 16.56 -13.84
C ARG A 14 -18.90 16.68 -13.68
N GLU A 15 -18.39 17.88 -13.40
CA GLU A 15 -17.00 18.18 -13.01
C GLU A 15 -16.73 18.02 -11.49
N ILE A 16 -17.76 17.92 -10.64
CA ILE A 16 -17.71 17.71 -9.18
C ILE A 16 -17.37 16.23 -8.91
N GLY A 17 -16.21 15.83 -9.38
CA GLY A 17 -15.39 14.91 -8.61
C GLY A 17 -14.32 15.74 -7.92
N SER A 18 -13.82 15.28 -6.78
CA SER A 18 -12.54 15.73 -6.22
C SER A 18 -11.35 15.50 -7.17
N VAL A 19 -11.61 14.93 -8.36
CA VAL A 19 -10.67 14.47 -9.36
C VAL A 19 -10.59 15.48 -10.50
N LEU A 20 -9.43 16.11 -10.66
CA LEU A 20 -9.08 16.90 -11.84
C LEU A 20 -9.06 15.96 -13.08
N ARG A 21 -10.11 15.99 -13.90
CA ARG A 21 -10.22 15.19 -15.13
C ARG A 21 -9.53 15.87 -16.31
N MET A 22 -8.22 15.92 -16.24
CA MET A 22 -7.31 16.28 -17.35
C MET A 22 -6.56 15.03 -17.79
N SER A 23 -6.07 14.95 -19.04
CA SER A 23 -5.13 13.89 -19.40
C SER A 23 -3.81 14.06 -18.63
N GLU A 24 -3.02 12.99 -18.45
CA GLU A 24 -1.71 13.11 -17.77
C GLU A 24 -0.74 14.05 -18.51
N ALA A 25 -0.84 14.10 -19.84
CA ALA A 25 -0.06 15.00 -20.68
C ALA A 25 -0.44 16.47 -20.47
N GLU A 26 -1.74 16.80 -20.48
CA GLU A 26 -2.22 18.17 -20.23
C GLU A 26 -1.86 18.61 -18.81
N ALA A 27 -1.98 17.72 -17.84
CA ALA A 27 -1.70 18.03 -16.47
C ALA A 27 -0.20 18.29 -16.21
N ALA A 28 0.68 17.58 -16.91
CA ALA A 28 2.12 17.87 -16.88
C ALA A 28 2.45 19.25 -17.47
N MET A 29 1.71 19.69 -18.49
CA MET A 29 1.91 21.00 -19.14
C MET A 29 1.42 22.19 -18.29
N LEU A 30 0.40 22.01 -17.45
CA LEU A 30 -0.08 23.07 -16.56
C LEU A 30 0.85 23.33 -15.35
N GLY A 31 1.77 22.41 -15.04
CA GLY A 31 2.75 22.60 -13.98
C GLY A 31 3.82 23.66 -14.26
N ASP A 32 3.89 24.19 -15.49
CA ASP A 32 4.85 25.21 -15.93
C ASP A 32 4.23 26.63 -16.03
N LEU A 33 3.01 26.83 -15.53
CA LEU A 33 2.35 28.14 -15.52
C LEU A 33 2.88 29.02 -14.36
N PRO A 34 2.96 30.36 -14.53
CA PRO A 34 3.49 31.26 -13.51
C PRO A 34 2.68 31.25 -12.20
N ASP A 35 3.40 31.31 -11.08
CA ASP A 35 2.96 31.07 -9.69
C ASP A 35 2.11 32.18 -9.04
N ASP A 36 1.79 33.29 -9.73
CA ASP A 36 1.20 34.48 -9.08
C ASP A 36 -0.18 34.85 -9.66
N PRO A 37 -1.28 34.34 -9.04
CA PRO A 37 -2.64 34.69 -9.40
C PRO A 37 -3.15 35.89 -8.56
N ASP A 38 -3.97 36.77 -9.14
CA ASP A 38 -4.75 37.78 -8.37
C ASP A 38 -5.59 37.10 -7.25
N GLU A 39 -6.00 37.80 -6.18
CA GLU A 39 -6.71 37.23 -5.00
C GLU A 39 -7.93 36.32 -5.31
N ASP A 40 -8.53 36.43 -6.49
CA ASP A 40 -9.66 35.61 -6.98
C ASP A 40 -9.26 34.42 -7.88
N GLN A 41 -7.97 34.23 -8.16
CA GLN A 41 -7.48 33.23 -9.11
C GLN A 41 -7.00 31.95 -8.40
N THR A 42 -7.23 30.80 -9.03
CA THR A 42 -6.82 29.49 -8.52
C THR A 42 -5.37 29.20 -8.91
N MET A 43 -4.60 28.62 -7.98
CA MET A 43 -3.23 28.18 -8.25
C MET A 43 -3.18 26.67 -8.46
N ILE A 44 -2.30 26.22 -9.34
CA ILE A 44 -2.05 24.79 -9.57
C ILE A 44 -0.67 24.44 -9.02
N ILE A 45 -0.63 23.64 -7.96
CA ILE A 45 0.61 23.18 -7.34
C ILE A 45 0.84 21.71 -7.67
N ASN A 46 2.06 21.40 -8.10
CA ASN A 46 2.51 20.03 -8.29
C ASN A 46 3.27 19.52 -7.05
N MET A 47 2.67 18.60 -6.30
CA MET A 47 3.26 17.98 -5.12
C MET A 47 3.80 16.58 -5.47
N GLY A 48 5.12 16.37 -5.36
CA GLY A 48 5.79 15.11 -5.74
C GLY A 48 6.50 15.19 -7.10
N PRO A 49 7.03 14.07 -7.64
CA PRO A 49 6.87 12.68 -7.19
C PRO A 49 7.76 12.30 -6.00
N GLN A 50 8.81 13.08 -5.71
CA GLN A 50 9.67 12.93 -4.55
C GLN A 50 9.29 13.99 -3.51
N HIS A 51 8.46 13.60 -2.56
CA HIS A 51 8.12 14.42 -1.40
C HIS A 51 8.07 13.51 -0.16
N PRO A 52 8.63 13.90 1.00
CA PRO A 52 8.69 13.03 2.18
C PRO A 52 7.32 12.46 2.61
N SER A 53 6.26 13.26 2.53
CA SER A 53 4.90 12.91 2.95
C SER A 53 4.12 12.00 1.98
N THR A 54 4.73 11.55 0.87
CA THR A 54 4.04 10.64 -0.06
C THR A 54 4.28 9.16 0.26
N HIS A 55 5.18 8.85 1.20
CA HIS A 55 5.50 7.49 1.65
C HIS A 55 5.57 6.45 0.51
N GLY A 56 6.29 6.81 -0.54
CA GLY A 56 6.34 6.07 -1.80
C GLY A 56 6.63 7.03 -2.95
N VAL A 57 6.13 6.71 -4.14
CA VAL A 57 6.22 7.59 -5.31
C VAL A 57 4.80 7.94 -5.74
N LEU A 58 4.36 9.13 -5.34
CA LEU A 58 3.04 9.67 -5.65
C LEU A 58 3.23 11.11 -6.09
N ARG A 59 2.55 11.49 -7.17
CA ARG A 59 2.47 12.86 -7.62
C ARG A 59 1.02 13.31 -7.53
N LEU A 60 0.78 14.43 -6.86
CA LEU A 60 -0.53 15.04 -6.70
C LEU A 60 -0.50 16.41 -7.38
N MET A 61 -1.37 16.63 -8.36
CA MET A 61 -1.60 17.99 -8.87
C MET A 61 -2.82 18.55 -8.15
N LEU A 62 -2.59 19.62 -7.42
CA LEU A 62 -3.55 20.27 -6.56
C LEU A 62 -3.97 21.58 -7.20
N GLU A 63 -5.26 21.84 -7.26
CA GLU A 63 -5.77 23.17 -7.50
C GLU A 63 -6.24 23.75 -6.17
N LEU A 64 -5.66 24.88 -5.82
CA LEU A 64 -5.85 25.55 -4.54
C LEU A 64 -6.46 26.93 -4.77
N GLN A 65 -7.28 27.36 -3.81
CA GLN A 65 -7.68 28.75 -3.64
C GLN A 65 -7.27 29.16 -2.23
N GLY A 66 -6.16 29.89 -2.13
CA GLY A 66 -5.49 30.11 -0.84
C GLY A 66 -5.16 28.78 -0.16
N GLU A 67 -5.68 28.57 1.05
CA GLU A 67 -5.48 27.35 1.85
C GLU A 67 -6.47 26.22 1.51
N THR A 68 -7.49 26.48 0.68
CA THR A 68 -8.54 25.51 0.37
C THR A 68 -8.18 24.68 -0.86
N VAL A 69 -8.10 23.37 -0.70
CA VAL A 69 -7.96 22.43 -1.82
C VAL A 69 -9.30 22.32 -2.57
N LEU A 70 -9.34 22.78 -3.82
CA LEU A 70 -10.53 22.68 -4.66
C LEU A 70 -10.59 21.34 -5.39
N ARG A 71 -9.48 20.92 -6.01
CA ARG A 71 -9.39 19.67 -6.78
C ARG A 71 -8.01 19.04 -6.61
N CYS A 72 -7.95 17.71 -6.73
CA CYS A 72 -6.70 16.96 -6.73
C CYS A 72 -6.71 15.91 -7.85
N LYS A 73 -5.63 15.80 -8.62
CA LYS A 73 -5.39 14.64 -9.48
C LYS A 73 -4.20 13.85 -8.95
N PRO A 74 -4.42 12.65 -8.38
CA PRO A 74 -3.32 11.73 -8.11
C PRO A 74 -2.84 11.10 -9.43
N ILE A 75 -1.58 11.35 -9.76
CA ILE A 75 -0.85 10.61 -10.79
C ILE A 75 -0.12 9.45 -10.09
N ILE A 76 -0.57 8.24 -10.42
CA ILE A 76 -0.02 6.98 -9.93
C ILE A 76 0.70 6.24 -11.06
N GLY A 77 1.28 5.08 -10.76
CA GLY A 77 1.92 4.23 -11.78
C GLY A 77 3.43 4.34 -11.87
N TYR A 78 4.06 5.24 -11.12
CA TYR A 78 5.53 5.31 -11.00
C TYR A 78 6.16 4.02 -10.46
N LEU A 79 5.40 3.22 -9.70
CA LEU A 79 5.80 1.90 -9.20
C LEU A 79 5.08 0.75 -9.95
N HIS A 80 4.54 0.99 -11.13
CA HIS A 80 3.95 -0.06 -11.95
C HIS A 80 5.07 -0.94 -12.54
N THR A 81 5.17 -2.18 -12.06
CA THR A 81 6.19 -3.15 -12.49
C THR A 81 5.62 -4.30 -13.32
N GLY A 82 4.32 -4.27 -13.67
CA GLY A 82 3.67 -5.31 -14.48
C GLY A 82 3.51 -6.65 -13.76
N MET A 83 3.36 -6.65 -12.43
CA MET A 83 3.27 -7.88 -11.62
C MET A 83 2.22 -8.88 -12.10
N GLU A 84 1.05 -8.43 -12.54
CA GLU A 84 0.01 -9.31 -13.08
C GLU A 84 0.46 -10.00 -14.38
N LYS A 85 1.15 -9.24 -15.25
CA LYS A 85 1.69 -9.78 -16.50
C LYS A 85 2.80 -10.80 -16.25
N THR A 86 3.66 -10.54 -15.27
CA THR A 86 4.65 -11.52 -14.81
C THR A 86 3.96 -12.76 -14.24
N GLY A 87 2.84 -12.58 -13.52
CA GLY A 87 2.04 -13.66 -12.96
C GLY A 87 1.53 -14.64 -14.01
N GLU A 88 1.17 -14.18 -15.21
CA GLU A 88 0.74 -15.05 -16.33
C GLU A 88 1.80 -16.06 -16.77
N GLN A 89 3.09 -15.74 -16.60
CA GLN A 89 4.21 -16.59 -17.02
C GLN A 89 4.69 -17.53 -15.92
N LEU A 90 4.29 -17.29 -14.67
CA LEU A 90 4.73 -18.05 -13.51
C LEU A 90 3.81 -19.23 -13.24
N THR A 91 4.38 -20.32 -12.73
CA THR A 91 3.58 -21.43 -12.19
C THR A 91 2.91 -20.99 -10.88
N TYR A 92 1.81 -21.65 -10.49
CA TYR A 92 1.12 -21.35 -9.22
C TYR A 92 2.05 -21.45 -7.99
N MET A 93 3.03 -22.36 -8.01
CA MET A 93 4.04 -22.44 -6.93
C MET A 93 5.01 -21.26 -6.92
N GLN A 94 5.35 -20.72 -8.09
CA GLN A 94 6.19 -19.52 -8.19
C GLN A 94 5.40 -18.24 -7.96
N GLY A 95 4.09 -18.24 -8.18
CA GLY A 95 3.21 -17.08 -8.02
C GLY A 95 3.30 -16.42 -6.64
N GLY A 96 3.48 -17.20 -5.58
CA GLY A 96 3.68 -16.67 -4.21
C GLY A 96 4.88 -15.71 -4.10
N THR A 97 5.95 -15.94 -4.86
CA THR A 97 7.15 -15.06 -4.88
C THR A 97 6.90 -13.71 -5.54
N ASN A 98 5.88 -13.61 -6.39
CA ASN A 98 5.47 -12.39 -7.04
C ASN A 98 4.46 -11.62 -6.18
N VAL A 99 3.43 -12.31 -5.70
CA VAL A 99 2.31 -11.72 -4.95
C VAL A 99 2.75 -11.21 -3.57
N THR A 100 3.77 -11.81 -2.95
CA THR A 100 4.30 -11.33 -1.66
C THR A 100 4.76 -9.86 -1.69
N ARG A 101 5.07 -9.30 -2.87
CA ARG A 101 5.59 -7.94 -3.04
C ARG A 101 4.51 -6.91 -3.38
N MET A 102 3.25 -7.33 -3.60
CA MET A 102 2.18 -6.43 -4.03
C MET A 102 1.79 -5.42 -2.95
N ASP A 103 1.61 -5.89 -1.71
CA ASP A 103 1.67 -5.07 -0.50
C ASP A 103 2.88 -5.53 0.33
N TYR A 104 3.94 -4.73 0.30
CA TYR A 104 5.20 -5.03 0.98
C TYR A 104 5.10 -4.94 2.52
N LEU A 105 4.04 -4.35 3.06
CA LEU A 105 3.77 -4.31 4.51
C LEU A 105 2.97 -5.51 4.99
N SER A 106 2.17 -6.11 4.10
CA SER A 106 1.33 -7.25 4.44
C SER A 106 1.63 -8.51 3.61
N PRO A 107 2.89 -8.98 3.51
CA PRO A 107 3.28 -10.07 2.61
C PRO A 107 2.51 -11.37 2.86
N PHE A 108 2.33 -11.78 4.13
CA PHE A 108 1.58 -13.00 4.47
C PHE A 108 0.11 -12.93 4.04
N ASN A 109 -0.52 -11.76 4.07
CA ASN A 109 -1.93 -11.64 3.67
C ASN A 109 -2.10 -11.78 2.15
N ASN A 110 -1.13 -11.26 1.38
CA ASN A 110 -1.12 -11.44 -0.08
C ASN A 110 -0.87 -12.91 -0.45
N GLU A 111 0.12 -13.53 0.18
CA GLU A 111 0.42 -14.96 0.00
C GLU A 111 -0.80 -15.83 0.38
N LEU A 112 -1.50 -15.50 1.46
CA LEU A 112 -2.70 -16.18 1.92
C LEU A 112 -3.84 -16.03 0.93
N ALA A 113 -4.13 -14.82 0.45
CA ALA A 113 -5.19 -14.58 -0.52
C ALA A 113 -4.94 -15.37 -1.82
N PHE A 114 -3.70 -15.36 -2.31
CA PHE A 114 -3.30 -16.12 -3.50
C PHE A 114 -3.39 -17.63 -3.28
N SER A 115 -2.93 -18.13 -2.12
CA SER A 115 -2.97 -19.55 -1.80
C SER A 115 -4.39 -20.06 -1.64
N MET A 116 -5.26 -19.34 -0.93
CA MET A 116 -6.68 -19.71 -0.77
C MET A 116 -7.42 -19.70 -2.11
N ALA A 117 -7.14 -18.71 -2.98
CA ALA A 117 -7.72 -18.68 -4.32
C ALA A 117 -7.28 -19.90 -5.15
N THR A 118 -5.99 -20.27 -5.09
CA THR A 118 -5.46 -21.44 -5.79
C THR A 118 -6.03 -22.75 -5.22
N GLU A 119 -6.12 -22.87 -3.90
CA GLU A 119 -6.67 -24.04 -3.20
C GLU A 119 -8.13 -24.28 -3.55
N LYS A 120 -8.93 -23.21 -3.60
CA LYS A 120 -10.34 -23.27 -4.02
C LYS A 120 -10.49 -23.66 -5.49
N LEU A 121 -9.60 -23.19 -6.37
CA LEU A 121 -9.60 -23.58 -7.78
C LEU A 121 -9.23 -25.05 -7.97
N LEU A 122 -8.37 -25.59 -7.11
CA LEU A 122 -7.97 -27.01 -7.11
C LEU A 122 -8.95 -27.91 -6.36
N GLY A 123 -9.89 -27.35 -5.59
CA GLY A 123 -10.83 -28.10 -4.76
C GLY A 123 -10.21 -28.80 -3.55
N ILE A 124 -9.08 -28.29 -3.05
CA ILE A 124 -8.33 -28.85 -1.92
C ILE A 124 -8.42 -27.98 -0.65
N ASP A 125 -9.31 -26.98 -0.64
CA ASP A 125 -9.49 -26.05 0.48
C ASP A 125 -9.92 -26.75 1.77
N GLY A 126 -10.67 -27.86 1.66
CA GLY A 126 -11.04 -28.71 2.79
C GLY A 126 -9.93 -29.67 3.26
N ASP A 127 -8.89 -29.88 2.46
CA ASP A 127 -7.82 -30.85 2.75
C ASP A 127 -6.61 -30.23 3.47
N ILE A 128 -6.66 -28.92 3.74
CA ILE A 128 -5.58 -28.21 4.43
C ILE A 128 -5.54 -28.64 5.90
N PRO A 129 -4.38 -29.08 6.43
CA PRO A 129 -4.27 -29.48 7.83
C PRO A 129 -4.68 -28.35 8.79
N GLU A 130 -5.43 -28.69 9.85
CA GLU A 130 -5.92 -27.72 10.82
C GLU A 130 -4.80 -26.86 11.42
N ARG A 131 -3.65 -27.48 11.71
CA ARG A 131 -2.44 -26.78 12.19
C ARG A 131 -1.99 -25.67 11.23
N ALA A 132 -2.04 -25.93 9.92
CA ALA A 132 -1.64 -24.94 8.91
C ALA A 132 -2.61 -23.76 8.87
N VAL A 133 -3.92 -24.00 9.07
CA VAL A 133 -4.93 -22.94 9.16
C VAL A 133 -4.66 -22.03 10.37
N TRP A 134 -4.43 -22.61 11.55
CA TRP A 134 -4.12 -21.83 12.75
C TRP A 134 -2.81 -21.06 12.65
N MET A 135 -1.78 -21.65 12.03
CA MET A 135 -0.52 -20.97 11.77
C MET A 135 -0.67 -19.81 10.77
N ARG A 136 -1.46 -19.99 9.70
CA ARG A 136 -1.79 -18.90 8.76
C ARG A 136 -2.45 -17.73 9.48
N MET A 137 -3.42 -18.02 10.34
CA MET A 137 -4.10 -16.99 11.13
C MET A 137 -3.14 -16.27 12.06
N LEU A 138 -2.32 -16.99 12.82
CA LEU A 138 -1.31 -16.40 13.71
C LEU A 138 -0.37 -15.45 12.95
N LEU A 139 0.22 -15.92 11.83
CA LEU A 139 1.14 -15.11 11.04
C LEU A 139 0.45 -13.89 10.42
N SER A 140 -0.77 -14.05 9.91
CA SER A 140 -1.57 -12.96 9.35
C SER A 140 -1.90 -11.87 10.38
N GLU A 141 -2.26 -12.25 11.61
CA GLU A 141 -2.58 -11.28 12.66
C GLU A 141 -1.34 -10.57 13.21
N LEU A 142 -0.22 -11.28 13.40
CA LEU A 142 1.06 -10.64 13.72
C LEU A 142 1.47 -9.65 12.63
N ASN A 143 1.24 -10.00 11.36
CA ASN A 143 1.57 -9.14 10.23
C ASN A 143 0.65 -7.91 10.14
N ARG A 144 -0.63 -8.07 10.48
CA ARG A 144 -1.58 -6.97 10.60
C ARG A 144 -1.11 -5.96 11.65
N MET A 145 -0.68 -6.43 12.82
CA MET A 145 -0.11 -5.56 13.87
C MET A 145 1.14 -4.83 13.37
N SER A 146 2.08 -5.54 12.74
CA SER A 146 3.29 -4.95 12.14
C SER A 146 2.98 -3.85 11.11
N SER A 147 1.99 -4.10 10.25
CA SER A 147 1.51 -3.13 9.26
C SER A 147 0.91 -1.88 9.92
N HIS A 148 0.08 -2.06 10.94
CA HIS A 148 -0.54 -0.95 11.67
C HIS A 148 0.46 -0.14 12.51
N LEU A 149 1.46 -0.80 13.10
CA LEU A 149 2.56 -0.12 13.80
C LEU A 149 3.34 0.79 12.86
N LEU A 150 3.59 0.35 11.61
CA LEU A 150 4.22 1.21 10.63
C LEU A 150 3.30 2.37 10.22
N PHE A 151 2.01 2.10 9.96
CA PHE A 151 1.05 3.14 9.60
C PHE A 151 0.98 4.24 10.67
N LEU A 152 0.92 3.87 11.95
CA LEU A 152 0.94 4.83 13.07
C LEU A 152 2.28 5.56 13.17
N ALA A 153 3.39 4.87 12.95
CA ALA A 153 4.73 5.46 12.96
C ALA A 153 4.89 6.54 11.88
N THR A 154 4.51 6.22 10.64
CA THR A 154 4.64 7.13 9.50
C THR A 154 3.65 8.27 9.57
N ASN A 155 2.38 8.00 9.91
CA ASN A 155 1.37 9.05 10.07
C ASN A 155 1.73 10.02 11.22
N GLY A 156 2.25 9.49 12.33
CA GLY A 156 2.77 10.33 13.41
C GLY A 156 3.91 11.24 12.95
N MET A 157 4.84 10.72 12.14
CA MET A 157 5.93 11.51 11.56
C MET A 157 5.42 12.62 10.64
N ASP A 158 4.45 12.32 9.78
CA ASP A 158 3.84 13.31 8.86
C ASP A 158 3.16 14.46 9.61
N LEU A 159 2.59 14.18 10.79
CA LEU A 159 2.02 15.20 11.68
C LEU A 159 3.07 15.93 12.55
N GLY A 160 4.35 15.57 12.43
CA GLY A 160 5.47 16.16 13.18
C GLY A 160 5.83 15.43 14.49
N ALA A 161 5.13 14.35 14.85
CA ALA A 161 5.39 13.56 16.05
C ALA A 161 6.47 12.48 15.81
N VAL A 162 7.73 12.90 15.72
CA VAL A 162 8.90 12.02 15.46
C VAL A 162 9.02 10.87 16.47
N GLY A 163 8.61 11.07 17.73
CA GLY A 163 8.63 10.03 18.76
C GLY A 163 7.79 8.79 18.39
N MET A 164 6.64 8.99 17.75
CA MET A 164 5.77 7.89 17.31
C MET A 164 6.47 6.98 16.29
N MET A 165 7.30 7.57 15.42
CA MET A 165 8.07 6.80 14.45
C MET A 165 9.08 5.87 15.14
N ILE A 166 9.84 6.40 16.11
CA ILE A 166 10.89 5.64 16.79
C ILE A 166 10.29 4.47 17.58
N TYR A 167 9.24 4.72 18.35
CA TYR A 167 8.59 3.65 19.12
C TYR A 167 7.90 2.64 18.22
N GLY A 168 7.14 3.09 17.21
CA GLY A 168 6.46 2.18 16.28
C GLY A 168 7.43 1.28 15.50
N TRP A 169 8.59 1.80 15.09
CA TRP A 169 9.65 0.96 14.49
C TRP A 169 10.29 -0.02 15.46
N ARG A 170 10.52 0.37 16.72
CA ARG A 170 11.04 -0.53 17.74
C ARG A 170 10.09 -1.71 17.98
N GLU A 171 8.81 -1.44 18.17
CA GLU A 171 7.82 -2.52 18.38
C GLU A 171 7.66 -3.39 17.13
N ARG A 172 7.67 -2.77 15.95
CA ARG A 172 7.65 -3.50 14.67
C ARG A 172 8.86 -4.42 14.52
N GLU A 173 10.03 -4.01 15.01
CA GLU A 173 11.26 -4.79 14.91
C GLU A 173 11.15 -6.14 15.63
N GLU A 174 10.51 -6.18 16.80
CA GLU A 174 10.35 -7.44 17.54
C GLU A 174 9.45 -8.43 16.79
N VAL A 175 8.40 -7.94 16.13
CA VAL A 175 7.57 -8.77 15.24
C VAL A 175 8.38 -9.28 14.04
N LEU A 176 9.21 -8.42 13.42
CA LEU A 176 10.07 -8.83 12.30
C LEU A 176 11.13 -9.85 12.72
N ARG A 177 11.66 -9.75 13.94
CA ARG A 177 12.60 -10.73 14.50
C ARG A 177 11.95 -12.10 14.60
N PHE A 178 10.69 -12.15 15.03
CA PHE A 178 9.91 -13.39 15.03
C PHE A 178 9.71 -13.93 13.60
N PHE A 179 9.33 -13.10 12.62
CA PHE A 179 9.20 -13.54 11.23
C PHE A 179 10.49 -14.07 10.63
N GLN A 180 11.63 -13.46 10.97
CA GLN A 180 12.95 -13.94 10.57
C GLN A 180 13.24 -15.32 11.16
N LYS A 181 12.87 -15.56 12.41
CA LYS A 181 13.03 -16.88 13.05
C LYS A 181 12.18 -17.95 12.38
N VAL A 182 10.95 -17.61 11.94
CA VAL A 182 10.02 -18.55 11.29
C VAL A 182 10.39 -18.84 9.84
N THR A 183 10.70 -17.79 9.06
CA THR A 183 10.79 -17.89 7.59
C THR A 183 12.21 -17.77 7.07
N GLY A 184 13.16 -17.34 7.90
CA GLY A 184 14.52 -16.97 7.51
C GLY A 184 14.64 -15.57 6.87
N LEU A 185 13.52 -14.92 6.57
CA LEU A 185 13.45 -13.62 5.90
C LEU A 185 12.72 -12.60 6.79
N ARG A 186 13.05 -11.31 6.60
CA ARG A 186 12.42 -10.21 7.34
C ARG A 186 11.21 -9.62 6.62
N MET A 187 11.20 -9.74 5.31
CA MET A 187 10.14 -9.30 4.40
C MET A 187 10.13 -10.26 3.22
N ASN A 188 9.01 -10.32 2.49
CA ASN A 188 8.85 -11.15 1.29
C ASN A 188 9.13 -12.64 1.56
N HIS A 189 8.27 -13.29 2.35
CA HIS A 189 8.58 -14.57 2.98
C HIS A 189 8.39 -15.77 2.04
N ASN A 190 7.40 -15.71 1.14
CA ASN A 190 6.94 -16.84 0.32
C ASN A 190 6.77 -18.12 1.17
N PHE A 191 6.15 -17.95 2.34
CA PHE A 191 6.02 -18.96 3.37
C PHE A 191 4.64 -19.62 3.35
N ILE A 192 3.59 -18.83 3.11
CA ILE A 192 2.26 -19.36 2.81
C ILE A 192 2.23 -19.73 1.33
N ARG A 193 1.98 -21.00 1.06
CA ARG A 193 1.98 -21.57 -0.29
C ARG A 193 0.68 -22.31 -0.55
N PRO A 194 0.26 -22.46 -1.82
CA PRO A 194 -0.85 -23.34 -2.15
C PRO A 194 -0.63 -24.74 -1.56
N GLY A 195 -1.57 -25.23 -0.77
CA GLY A 195 -1.49 -26.51 -0.06
C GLY A 195 -1.02 -26.42 1.40
N GLY A 196 -0.73 -25.22 1.94
CA GLY A 196 -0.43 -25.04 3.35
C GLY A 196 0.66 -24.00 3.62
N LEU A 197 1.76 -24.45 4.23
CA LEU A 197 2.91 -23.64 4.65
C LEU A 197 4.20 -24.33 4.20
N ALA A 198 5.26 -23.56 3.98
CA ALA A 198 6.55 -24.09 3.55
C ALA A 198 7.23 -24.96 4.63
N ALA A 199 7.06 -24.62 5.90
CA ALA A 199 7.63 -25.33 7.05
C ALA A 199 6.77 -25.14 8.31
N ASP A 200 7.05 -25.93 9.35
CA ASP A 200 6.43 -25.76 10.68
C ASP A 200 7.15 -24.66 11.50
N LEU A 201 6.51 -24.19 12.58
CA LEU A 201 7.06 -23.16 13.46
C LEU A 201 8.28 -23.69 14.23
N PRO A 202 9.31 -22.86 14.46
CA PRO A 202 10.53 -23.25 15.16
C PRO A 202 10.26 -23.54 16.65
N PRO A 203 11.14 -24.31 17.33
CA PRO A 203 11.00 -24.56 18.77
C PRO A 203 10.97 -23.25 19.58
N GLY A 204 10.12 -23.20 20.60
CA GLY A 204 9.97 -22.03 21.48
C GLY A 204 9.18 -20.86 20.88
N TRP A 205 8.56 -21.01 19.70
CA TRP A 205 7.77 -19.95 19.06
C TRP A 205 6.68 -19.35 19.96
N ARG A 206 6.11 -20.14 20.87
CA ARG A 206 5.05 -19.70 21.79
C ARG A 206 5.57 -18.65 22.77
N ASP A 207 6.74 -18.90 23.35
CA ASP A 207 7.35 -17.99 24.32
C ASP A 207 7.77 -16.69 23.63
N ASP A 208 8.20 -16.77 22.36
CA ASP A 208 8.52 -15.57 21.57
C ASP A 208 7.27 -14.72 21.35
N VAL A 209 6.15 -15.33 20.93
CA VAL A 209 4.89 -14.60 20.67
C VAL A 209 4.32 -14.00 21.95
N LEU A 210 4.42 -14.68 23.09
CA LEU A 210 3.94 -14.16 24.38
C LEU A 210 4.80 -13.02 24.95
N ARG A 211 6.00 -12.78 24.39
CA ARG A 211 6.89 -11.69 24.77
C ARG A 211 6.75 -10.45 23.89
N LEU A 212 6.08 -10.56 22.74
CA LEU A 212 5.71 -9.42 21.87
C LEU A 212 4.66 -8.55 22.57
#